data_AF-A0A6P3F0F7-F1
#
_entry.id   AF-A0A6P3F0F7-F1
#
_cell.length_a   1.000
_cell.length_b   1.000
_cell.length_c   1.000
_cell.angle_alpha   90.00
_cell.angle_beta   90.00
_cell.angle_gamma   90.00
#
_symmetry.space_group_name_H-M   'P 1'
#
loop_
_entity.id
_entity.type
_entity.pdbx_description
1 polymer ?
#
loop_
_entity_poly.entity_id
_entity_poly.type
_entity_poly.pdbx_seq_one_letter_code
_entity_poly.pdbx_strand_id
1 'polypeptide(L)'
;MALTDADVQKQIKHMMAFIEQEANEKVEEIEAKAEEEFNIEKGRLVQSQRLKVMEYYEKKEKQIEQQKKIQISTLRNQARLKVLTARDELVSELLREAKLRLCRIVADPIMYQELLDKLVLQGLLRLLEPIVMVRCRPQDCLLVQAAVHKAIPEYMMVSQNQVQVQIDQEAQLASNTAGGVELYSGNHMVKVASTLESRLDLSAQQKMPEIREALFGANVNRKFFS
;
A
#
# COMPACT_ATOMS: atom_id res chain seq x y z
N MET A 1 80.24 -84.27 21.50
CA MET A 1 79.07 -85.15 21.76
C MET A 1 77.98 -84.70 20.81
N ALA A 2 77.55 -85.57 19.89
CA ALA A 2 76.42 -85.28 19.01
C ALA A 2 75.16 -85.21 19.86
N LEU A 3 74.31 -84.19 19.64
CA LEU A 3 73.00 -84.07 20.27
C LEU A 3 72.20 -85.37 20.05
N THR A 4 71.49 -85.84 21.07
CA THR A 4 70.63 -87.01 20.92
C THR A 4 69.38 -86.64 20.13
N ASP A 5 68.82 -87.56 19.34
CA ASP A 5 67.60 -87.33 18.54
C ASP A 5 66.42 -86.78 19.37
N ALA A 6 66.35 -87.15 20.65
CA ALA A 6 65.36 -86.64 21.60
C ALA A 6 65.55 -85.14 21.94
N ASP A 7 66.79 -84.66 21.99
CA ASP A 7 67.11 -83.24 22.22
C ASP A 7 66.82 -82.39 20.97
N VAL A 8 67.09 -82.95 19.78
CA VAL A 8 66.74 -82.32 18.49
C VAL A 8 65.22 -82.19 18.35
N GLN A 9 64.44 -83.23 18.68
CA GLN A 9 62.97 -83.15 18.68
C GLN A 9 62.43 -82.12 19.68
N LYS A 10 63.05 -81.98 20.86
CA LYS A 10 62.66 -80.93 21.83
C LYS A 10 62.93 -79.52 21.30
N GLN A 11 64.08 -79.30 20.65
CA GLN A 11 64.37 -78.01 20.01
C GLN A 11 63.40 -77.70 18.86
N ILE A 12 63.05 -78.67 18.02
CA ILE A 12 62.06 -78.47 16.94
C ILE A 12 60.70 -78.11 17.53
N LYS A 13 60.24 -78.80 18.59
CA LYS A 13 58.98 -78.45 19.27
C LYS A 13 59.00 -77.05 19.88
N HIS A 14 60.12 -76.65 20.49
CA HIS A 14 60.29 -75.29 21.01
C HIS A 14 60.26 -74.24 19.89
N MET A 15 60.91 -74.50 18.75
CA MET A 15 60.87 -73.62 17.59
C MET A 15 59.45 -73.52 17.00
N MET A 16 58.72 -74.64 16.92
CA MET A 16 57.32 -74.63 16.47
C MET A 16 56.42 -73.82 17.41
N ALA A 17 56.56 -73.99 18.72
CA ALA A 17 55.80 -73.22 19.72
C ALA A 17 56.13 -71.72 19.66
N PHE A 18 57.39 -71.36 19.41
CA PHE A 18 57.79 -69.97 19.21
C PHE A 18 57.14 -69.37 17.95
N ILE A 19 57.16 -70.09 16.82
CA ILE A 19 56.52 -69.64 15.58
C ILE A 19 55.00 -69.47 15.78
N GLU A 20 54.36 -70.40 16.49
CA GLU A 20 52.93 -70.33 16.79
C GLU A 20 52.60 -69.16 17.72
N GLN A 21 53.43 -68.89 18.74
CA GLN A 21 53.28 -67.73 19.61
C GLN A 21 53.47 -66.41 18.85
N GLU A 22 54.52 -66.30 18.03
CA GLU A 22 54.78 -65.11 17.22
C GLU A 22 53.64 -64.84 16.23
N ALA A 23 53.08 -65.90 15.62
CA ALA A 23 51.91 -65.77 14.76
C ALA A 23 50.67 -65.30 15.55
N ASN A 24 50.42 -65.85 16.74
CA ASN A 24 49.29 -65.45 17.58
C ASN A 24 49.41 -63.99 18.07
N GLU A 25 50.60 -63.58 18.53
CA GLU A 25 50.88 -62.18 18.89
C GLU A 25 50.67 -61.25 17.69
N LYS A 26 51.04 -61.69 16.48
CA LYS A 26 50.81 -60.90 15.27
C LYS A 26 49.33 -60.77 14.91
N VAL A 27 48.54 -61.82 15.13
CA VAL A 27 47.09 -61.77 14.94
C VAL A 27 46.46 -60.79 15.93
N GLU A 28 46.80 -60.88 17.21
CA GLU A 28 46.29 -59.96 18.24
C GLU A 28 46.66 -58.50 17.95
N GLU A 29 47.90 -58.23 17.48
CA GLU A 29 48.32 -56.89 17.08
C GLU A 29 47.50 -56.35 15.90
N ILE A 30 47.19 -57.19 14.91
CA ILE A 30 46.39 -56.80 13.74
C ILE A 30 44.94 -56.54 14.17
N GLU A 31 44.36 -57.38 15.01
CA GLU A 31 43.00 -57.21 15.51
C GLU A 31 42.85 -55.93 16.34
N ALA A 32 43.79 -55.68 17.26
CA ALA A 32 43.80 -54.46 18.07
C ALA A 32 43.91 -53.19 17.20
N LYS A 33 44.77 -53.21 16.18
CA LYS A 33 44.90 -52.09 15.23
C LYS A 33 43.64 -51.92 14.38
N ALA A 34 43.05 -53.01 13.89
CA ALA A 34 41.82 -52.95 13.10
C ALA A 34 40.66 -52.36 13.92
N GLU A 35 40.55 -52.70 15.21
CA GLU A 35 39.53 -52.13 16.09
C GLU A 35 39.78 -50.63 16.39
N GLU A 36 41.04 -50.23 16.60
CA GLU A 36 41.40 -48.83 16.78
C GLU A 36 41.05 -48.01 15.53
N GLU A 37 41.48 -48.46 14.34
CA GLU A 37 41.20 -47.81 13.06
C GLU A 37 39.70 -47.74 12.78
N PHE A 38 38.95 -48.82 13.06
CA PHE A 38 37.50 -48.83 12.92
C PHE A 38 36.83 -47.76 13.78
N ASN A 39 37.23 -47.64 15.05
CA ASN A 39 36.65 -46.66 15.96
C ASN A 39 37.00 -45.22 15.54
N ILE A 40 38.23 -44.97 15.08
CA ILE A 40 38.66 -43.67 14.56
C ILE A 40 37.84 -43.29 13.32
N GLU A 41 37.73 -44.18 12.33
CA GLU A 41 37.05 -43.87 11.07
C GLU A 41 35.54 -43.74 11.26
N LYS A 42 34.93 -44.60 12.08
CA LYS A 42 33.53 -44.46 12.49
C LYS A 42 33.30 -43.11 13.17
N GLY A 43 34.17 -42.73 14.11
CA GLY A 43 34.11 -41.43 14.78
C GLY A 43 34.19 -40.27 13.78
N ARG A 44 35.14 -40.33 12.84
CA ARG A 44 35.32 -39.33 11.77
C ARG A 44 34.08 -39.18 10.90
N LEU A 45 33.51 -40.30 10.44
CA LEU A 45 32.31 -40.30 9.60
C LEU A 45 31.10 -39.73 10.35
N VAL A 46 30.88 -40.14 11.59
CA VAL A 46 29.75 -39.64 12.41
C VAL A 46 29.89 -38.14 12.67
N GLN A 47 31.08 -37.66 13.05
CA GLN A 47 31.31 -36.22 13.29
C GLN A 47 31.13 -35.40 12.01
N SER A 48 31.66 -35.88 10.87
CA SER A 48 31.49 -35.21 9.58
C SER A 48 30.00 -35.07 9.19
N GLN A 49 29.20 -36.13 9.37
CA GLN A 49 27.77 -36.07 9.08
C GLN A 49 27.02 -35.22 10.10
N ARG A 50 27.39 -35.26 11.39
CA ARG A 50 26.80 -34.42 12.43
C ARG A 50 26.95 -32.94 12.11
N LEU A 51 28.13 -32.50 11.65
CA LEU A 51 28.35 -31.12 11.24
C LEU A 51 27.44 -30.71 10.08
N LYS A 52 27.27 -31.57 9.07
CA LYS A 52 26.35 -31.31 7.95
C LYS A 52 24.90 -31.18 8.42
N VAL A 53 24.48 -32.03 9.36
CA VAL A 53 23.14 -31.96 9.95
C VAL A 53 22.96 -30.67 10.75
N MET A 54 23.95 -30.26 11.54
CA MET A 54 23.91 -29.00 12.29
C MET A 54 23.80 -27.79 11.36
N GLU A 55 24.61 -27.72 10.30
CA GLU A 55 24.56 -26.64 9.31
C GLU A 55 23.19 -26.57 8.60
N TYR A 56 22.62 -27.73 8.25
CA TYR A 56 21.30 -27.81 7.64
C TYR A 56 20.20 -27.25 8.56
N TYR A 57 20.21 -27.62 9.84
CA TYR A 57 19.24 -27.13 10.80
C TYR A 57 19.44 -25.64 11.14
N GLU A 58 20.68 -25.16 11.21
CA GLU A 58 20.96 -23.74 11.41
C GLU A 58 20.40 -22.89 10.25
N LYS A 59 20.57 -23.35 9.00
CA LYS A 59 19.97 -22.68 7.83
C LYS A 59 18.45 -22.68 7.89
N LYS A 60 17.83 -23.82 8.25
CA LYS A 60 16.38 -23.92 8.42
C LYS A 60 15.85 -23.00 9.52
N GLU A 61 16.53 -22.94 10.66
CA GLU A 61 16.15 -22.09 11.77
C GLU A 61 16.19 -20.61 11.38
N LYS A 62 17.29 -20.16 10.76
CA LYS A 62 17.41 -18.79 10.23
C LYS A 62 16.32 -18.47 9.21
N GLN A 63 15.99 -19.41 8.31
CA GLN A 63 14.92 -19.23 7.33
C GLN A 63 13.56 -19.06 8.01
N ILE A 64 13.24 -19.89 9.00
CA ILE A 64 11.99 -19.81 9.76
C ILE A 64 11.91 -18.48 10.53
N GLU A 65 13.00 -18.05 11.15
CA GLU A 65 13.04 -16.79 11.88
C GLU A 65 12.80 -15.58 10.95
N GLN A 66 13.43 -15.58 9.78
CA GLN A 66 13.20 -14.57 8.75
C GLN A 66 11.75 -14.58 8.25
N GLN A 67 11.20 -15.76 7.94
CA GLN A 67 9.80 -15.90 7.53
C GLN A 67 8.84 -15.37 8.60
N LYS A 68 9.10 -15.67 9.88
CA LYS A 68 8.30 -15.15 11.00
C LYS A 68 8.34 -13.62 11.07
N LYS A 69 9.52 -13.01 10.90
CA LYS A 69 9.68 -11.55 10.84
C LYS A 69 8.89 -10.94 9.67
N ILE A 70 8.94 -11.56 8.49
CA ILE A 70 8.17 -11.12 7.32
C ILE A 70 6.67 -11.23 7.60
N GLN A 71 6.19 -12.36 8.12
CA GLN A 71 4.77 -12.56 8.43
C GLN A 71 4.24 -11.52 9.42
N ILE A 72 4.99 -11.26 10.50
CA ILE A 72 4.62 -10.23 11.49
C ILE A 72 4.57 -8.84 10.84
N SER A 73 5.56 -8.50 10.01
CA SER A 73 5.59 -7.23 9.28
C SER A 73 4.39 -7.08 8.35
N THR A 74 4.09 -8.12 7.56
CA THR A 74 2.94 -8.16 6.64
C THR A 74 1.63 -8.00 7.39
N LEU A 75 1.44 -8.72 8.50
CA LEU A 75 0.23 -8.63 9.32
C LEU A 75 0.07 -7.23 9.92
N ARG A 76 1.16 -6.63 10.41
CA ARG A 76 1.15 -5.25 10.95
C ARG A 76 0.80 -4.23 9.86
N ASN A 77 1.37 -4.36 8.66
CA ASN A 77 1.02 -3.48 7.55
C ASN A 77 -0.43 -3.67 7.11
N GLN A 78 -0.94 -4.91 7.06
CA GLN A 78 -2.34 -5.18 6.74
C GLN A 78 -3.29 -4.55 7.76
N ALA A 79 -2.98 -4.67 9.06
CA ALA A 79 -3.75 -4.01 10.12
C ALA A 79 -3.72 -2.48 9.97
N ARG A 80 -2.56 -1.90 9.66
CA ARG A 80 -2.41 -0.46 9.40
C ARG A 80 -3.27 -0.01 8.22
N LEU A 81 -3.23 -0.74 7.11
CA LEU A 81 -4.01 -0.44 5.91
C LEU A 81 -5.52 -0.51 6.20
N LYS A 82 -5.98 -1.54 6.94
CA LYS A 82 -7.39 -1.64 7.36
C LYS A 82 -7.86 -0.40 8.11
N VAL A 83 -7.07 0.13 9.02
CA VAL A 83 -7.40 1.36 9.76
C VAL A 83 -7.42 2.58 8.83
N LEU A 84 -6.48 2.69 7.89
CA LEU A 84 -6.46 3.79 6.93
C LEU A 84 -7.67 3.75 6.00
N THR A 85 -8.03 2.58 5.47
CA THR A 85 -9.22 2.39 4.64
C THR A 85 -10.49 2.74 5.40
N ALA A 86 -10.65 2.26 6.64
CA ALA A 86 -11.82 2.59 7.45
C ALA A 86 -11.93 4.11 7.73
N ARG A 87 -10.79 4.81 7.92
CA ARG A 87 -10.79 6.27 8.07
C ARG A 87 -11.21 6.98 6.79
N ASP A 88 -10.73 6.52 5.65
CA ASP A 88 -11.09 7.06 4.33
C ASP A 88 -12.57 6.85 4.01
N GLU A 89 -13.12 5.68 4.36
CA GLU A 89 -14.55 5.38 4.24
C GLU A 89 -15.42 6.34 5.08
N LEU A 90 -15.00 6.64 6.32
CA LEU A 90 -15.71 7.60 7.19
C LEU A 90 -15.72 9.02 6.60
N VAL A 91 -14.60 9.46 6.02
CA VAL A 91 -14.51 10.76 5.35
C VAL A 91 -15.38 10.77 4.09
N SER A 92 -15.32 9.71 3.29
CA SER A 92 -16.13 9.56 2.08
C SER A 92 -17.63 9.59 2.40
N GLU A 93 -18.05 8.93 3.47
CA GLU A 93 -19.43 8.93 3.95
C GLU A 93 -19.87 10.33 4.40
N LEU A 94 -19.02 11.06 5.11
CA LEU A 94 -19.28 12.46 5.48
C LEU A 94 -19.48 13.34 4.25
N LEU A 95 -18.62 13.22 3.23
CA LEU A 95 -18.72 13.99 1.99
C LEU A 95 -19.97 13.61 1.20
N ARG A 96 -20.35 12.32 1.21
CA ARG A 96 -21.60 11.84 0.61
C ARG A 96 -22.82 12.45 1.32
N GLU A 97 -22.80 12.53 2.65
CA GLU A 97 -23.86 13.18 3.42
C GLU A 97 -23.90 14.70 3.14
N ALA A 98 -22.75 15.35 3.06
CA ALA A 98 -22.66 16.76 2.69
C ALA A 98 -23.28 17.02 1.31
N LYS A 99 -23.02 16.15 0.32
CA LYS A 99 -23.66 16.20 -0.99
C LYS A 99 -25.19 16.05 -0.91
N LEU A 100 -25.70 15.13 -0.10
CA LEU A 100 -27.14 14.97 0.12
C LEU A 100 -27.77 16.23 0.77
N ARG A 101 -27.05 16.89 1.67
CA ARG A 101 -27.51 18.15 2.28
C ARG A 101 -27.52 19.30 1.26
N LEU A 102 -26.58 19.34 0.31
CA LEU A 102 -26.62 20.32 -0.79
C LEU A 102 -27.88 20.17 -1.63
N CYS A 103 -28.35 18.94 -1.88
CA CYS A 103 -29.62 18.73 -2.60
C CYS A 103 -30.84 19.36 -1.89
N ARG A 104 -30.80 19.53 -0.56
CA ARG A 104 -31.86 20.22 0.18
C ARG A 104 -31.90 21.72 -0.09
N ILE A 105 -30.73 22.34 -0.29
CA ILE A 105 -30.65 23.76 -0.67
C ILE A 105 -31.25 23.95 -2.06
N VAL A 106 -30.99 23.01 -2.95
CA VAL A 106 -31.51 23.03 -4.33
C VAL A 106 -33.03 22.82 -4.38
N ALA A 107 -33.61 22.15 -3.38
CA ALA A 107 -35.05 21.98 -3.27
C ALA A 107 -35.80 23.27 -2.89
N ASP A 108 -35.11 24.28 -2.35
CA ASP A 108 -35.68 25.61 -2.07
C ASP A 108 -35.40 26.56 -3.25
N PRO A 109 -36.42 26.93 -4.06
CA PRO A 109 -36.20 27.73 -5.26
C PRO A 109 -35.66 29.13 -4.98
N ILE A 110 -35.99 29.73 -3.83
CA ILE A 110 -35.59 31.11 -3.50
C ILE A 110 -34.10 31.12 -3.16
N MET A 111 -33.71 30.24 -2.23
CA MET A 111 -32.30 30.06 -1.85
C MET A 111 -31.44 29.62 -3.02
N TYR A 112 -31.97 28.73 -3.86
CA TYR A 112 -31.23 28.22 -5.01
C TYR A 112 -31.06 29.27 -6.12
N GLN A 113 -32.07 30.11 -6.38
CA GLN A 113 -31.96 31.21 -7.34
C GLN A 113 -30.88 32.21 -6.90
N GLU A 114 -30.87 32.63 -5.63
CA GLU A 114 -29.85 33.55 -5.10
C GLU A 114 -28.43 32.97 -5.21
N LEU A 115 -28.30 31.65 -5.05
CA LEU A 115 -27.04 30.95 -5.23
C LEU A 115 -26.62 30.92 -6.70
N LEU A 116 -27.53 30.59 -7.62
CA LEU A 116 -27.27 30.57 -9.06
C LEU A 116 -26.84 31.95 -9.58
N ASP A 117 -27.50 33.03 -9.15
CA ASP A 117 -27.13 34.41 -9.49
C ASP A 117 -25.64 34.66 -9.21
N LYS A 118 -25.17 34.26 -8.02
CA LYS A 118 -23.77 34.44 -7.58
C LYS A 118 -22.82 33.48 -8.30
N LEU A 119 -23.23 32.25 -8.56
CA LEU A 119 -22.40 31.25 -9.25
C LEU A 119 -22.14 31.63 -10.71
N VAL A 120 -23.16 32.14 -11.40
CA VAL A 120 -23.04 32.64 -12.78
C VAL A 120 -22.12 33.85 -12.81
N LEU A 121 -22.36 34.86 -11.95
CA LEU A 121 -21.53 36.05 -11.88
C LEU A 121 -20.06 35.72 -11.59
N GLN A 122 -19.80 34.84 -10.61
CA GLN A 122 -18.44 34.38 -10.30
C GLN A 122 -17.78 33.70 -11.50
N GLY A 123 -18.52 32.89 -12.25
CA GLY A 123 -18.04 32.23 -13.46
C GLY A 123 -17.62 33.23 -14.53
N LEU A 124 -18.46 34.23 -14.80
CA LEU A 124 -18.17 35.29 -15.77
C LEU A 124 -16.93 36.09 -15.40
N LEU A 125 -16.83 36.52 -14.13
CA LEU A 125 -15.67 37.26 -13.61
C LEU A 125 -14.38 36.45 -13.60
N ARG A 126 -14.45 35.11 -13.68
CA ARG A 126 -13.28 34.23 -13.72
C ARG A 126 -12.85 33.90 -15.15
N LEU A 127 -13.79 33.88 -16.10
CA LEU A 127 -13.49 33.69 -17.53
C LEU A 127 -12.96 34.97 -18.17
N LEU A 128 -13.61 36.11 -17.93
CA LEU A 128 -13.28 37.41 -18.55
C LEU A 128 -13.21 37.35 -20.09
N GLU A 129 -14.13 36.60 -20.70
CA GLU A 129 -14.23 36.39 -22.15
C GLU A 129 -15.43 37.17 -22.72
N PRO A 130 -15.36 37.63 -24.00
CA PRO A 130 -16.44 38.40 -24.61
C PRO A 130 -17.67 37.55 -24.94
N ILE A 131 -17.49 36.24 -25.20
CA ILE A 131 -18.56 35.30 -25.50
C ILE A 131 -18.44 34.13 -24.53
N VAL A 132 -19.52 33.84 -23.80
CA VAL A 132 -19.58 32.76 -22.81
C VAL A 132 -20.79 31.87 -23.05
N MET A 133 -20.56 30.56 -23.09
CA MET A 133 -21.59 29.54 -23.16
C MET A 133 -21.84 28.96 -21.76
N VAL A 134 -23.09 28.95 -21.30
CA VAL A 134 -23.48 28.40 -19.99
C VAL A 134 -24.21 27.08 -20.17
N ARG A 135 -23.71 26.04 -19.52
CA ARG A 135 -24.36 24.73 -19.41
C ARG A 135 -24.96 24.57 -18.02
N CYS A 136 -26.20 24.12 -17.99
CA CYS A 136 -26.93 23.82 -16.76
C CYS A 136 -27.70 22.51 -16.93
N ARG A 137 -28.31 22.02 -15.85
CA ARG A 137 -29.22 20.87 -15.93
C ARG A 137 -30.52 21.29 -16.62
N PRO A 138 -31.23 20.38 -17.32
CA PRO A 138 -32.45 20.72 -18.04
C PRO A 138 -33.54 21.34 -17.14
N GLN A 139 -33.61 20.94 -15.87
CA GLN A 139 -34.61 21.45 -14.92
C GLN A 139 -34.33 22.89 -14.48
N ASP A 140 -33.10 23.40 -14.64
CA ASP A 140 -32.68 24.72 -14.16
C ASP A 140 -32.63 25.78 -15.24
N CYS A 141 -32.92 25.44 -16.50
CA CYS A 141 -32.75 26.37 -17.61
C CYS A 141 -33.43 27.72 -17.38
N LEU A 142 -34.65 27.72 -16.81
CA LEU A 142 -35.39 28.96 -16.51
C LEU A 142 -34.73 29.78 -15.39
N LEU A 143 -34.26 29.12 -14.33
CA LEU A 143 -33.58 29.78 -13.19
C LEU A 143 -32.24 30.37 -13.63
N VAL A 144 -31.49 29.63 -14.45
CA VAL A 144 -30.20 30.06 -15.00
C VAL A 144 -30.38 31.19 -15.99
N GLN A 145 -31.45 31.19 -16.79
CA GLN A 145 -31.77 32.32 -17.66
C GLN A 145 -32.02 33.61 -16.86
N ALA A 146 -32.80 33.53 -15.79
CA ALA A 146 -33.00 34.66 -14.88
C ALA A 146 -31.67 35.11 -14.23
N ALA A 147 -30.84 34.17 -13.78
CA ALA A 147 -29.54 34.44 -13.19
C ALA A 147 -28.58 35.12 -14.17
N VAL A 148 -28.55 34.70 -15.43
CA VAL A 148 -27.73 35.32 -16.50
C VAL A 148 -28.19 36.76 -16.76
N HIS A 149 -29.49 37.01 -16.88
CA HIS A 149 -30.01 38.37 -17.10
C HIS A 149 -29.63 39.32 -15.97
N LYS A 150 -29.59 38.83 -14.73
CA LYS A 150 -29.16 39.61 -13.56
C LYS A 150 -27.65 39.75 -13.44
N ALA A 151 -26.88 38.72 -13.80
CA ALA A 151 -25.42 38.73 -13.69
C ALA A 151 -24.73 39.63 -14.73
N ILE A 152 -25.30 39.81 -15.92
CA ILE A 152 -24.74 40.64 -17.00
C ILE A 152 -24.49 42.11 -16.54
N PRO A 153 -25.48 42.86 -16.01
CA PRO A 153 -25.24 44.24 -15.57
C PRO A 153 -24.24 44.32 -14.40
N GLU A 154 -24.28 43.38 -13.45
CA GLU A 154 -23.33 43.32 -12.34
C GLU A 154 -21.89 43.05 -12.86
N TYR A 155 -21.74 42.16 -13.83
CA TYR A 155 -20.47 41.90 -14.49
C TYR A 155 -19.92 43.13 -15.21
N MET A 156 -20.74 43.85 -15.99
CA MET A 156 -20.30 45.05 -16.70
C MET A 156 -19.84 46.15 -15.72
N MET A 157 -20.55 46.31 -14.60
CA MET A 157 -20.18 47.28 -13.56
C MET A 157 -18.80 46.98 -12.95
N VAL A 158 -18.51 45.70 -12.66
CA VAL A 158 -17.26 45.28 -12.01
C VAL A 158 -16.09 45.16 -12.98
N SER A 159 -16.32 44.55 -14.14
CA SER A 159 -15.25 44.24 -15.10
C SER A 159 -14.98 45.35 -16.13
N GLN A 160 -15.92 46.29 -16.29
CA GLN A 160 -15.93 47.32 -17.35
C GLN A 160 -15.90 46.75 -18.78
N ASN A 161 -16.18 45.44 -18.94
CA ASN A 161 -16.21 44.76 -20.23
C ASN A 161 -17.63 44.31 -20.57
N GLN A 162 -17.95 44.26 -21.86
CA GLN A 162 -19.19 43.66 -22.35
C GLN A 162 -19.03 42.15 -22.51
N VAL A 163 -20.11 41.40 -22.25
CA VAL A 163 -20.15 39.96 -22.41
C VAL A 163 -21.46 39.54 -23.08
N GLN A 164 -21.35 38.65 -24.06
CA GLN A 164 -22.48 37.95 -24.66
C GLN A 164 -22.57 36.56 -24.04
N VAL A 165 -23.62 36.33 -23.25
CA VAL A 165 -23.86 35.04 -22.59
C VAL A 165 -24.97 34.29 -23.32
N GLN A 166 -24.70 33.05 -23.71
CA GLN A 166 -25.68 32.17 -24.36
C GLN A 166 -25.82 30.88 -23.53
N ILE A 167 -27.04 30.35 -23.43
CA ILE A 167 -27.30 29.08 -22.74
C ILE A 167 -27.26 27.96 -23.78
N ASP A 168 -26.42 26.96 -23.53
CA ASP A 168 -26.28 25.80 -24.41
C ASP A 168 -27.52 24.89 -24.28
N GLN A 169 -28.27 24.75 -25.39
CA GLN A 169 -29.46 23.89 -25.45
C GLN A 169 -29.12 22.48 -25.94
N GLU A 170 -27.96 22.28 -26.56
CA GLU A 170 -27.56 21.01 -27.17
C GLU A 170 -26.77 20.15 -26.17
N ALA A 171 -25.85 20.77 -25.41
CA ALA A 171 -25.06 20.11 -24.39
C ALA A 171 -25.42 20.60 -22.99
N GLN A 172 -26.15 19.76 -22.26
CA GLN A 172 -26.63 20.03 -20.90
C GLN A 172 -25.86 19.21 -19.87
N LEU A 173 -25.90 19.65 -18.61
CA LEU A 173 -25.38 18.86 -17.49
C LEU A 173 -26.25 17.63 -17.26
N ALA A 174 -25.63 16.55 -16.78
CA ALA A 174 -26.35 15.33 -16.49
C ALA A 174 -27.42 15.56 -15.41
N SER A 175 -28.61 15.00 -15.60
CA SER A 175 -29.77 15.17 -14.71
C SER A 175 -29.55 14.69 -13.27
N ASN A 176 -28.51 13.88 -13.02
CA ASN A 176 -28.13 13.41 -11.69
C ASN A 176 -27.21 14.37 -10.92
N THR A 177 -26.80 15.48 -11.53
CA THR A 177 -26.00 16.53 -10.89
C THR A 177 -26.87 17.28 -9.87
N ALA A 178 -26.33 17.57 -8.68
CA ALA A 178 -27.06 18.24 -7.62
C ALA A 178 -27.50 19.65 -8.05
N GLY A 179 -26.68 20.37 -8.81
CA GLY A 179 -27.02 21.67 -9.38
C GLY A 179 -25.79 22.53 -9.72
N GLY A 180 -26.06 23.78 -10.06
CA GLY A 180 -25.07 24.77 -10.48
C GLY A 180 -24.85 24.81 -12.00
N VAL A 181 -23.76 25.44 -12.41
CA VAL A 181 -23.50 25.79 -13.82
C VAL A 181 -22.06 25.50 -14.20
N GLU A 182 -21.85 25.16 -15.47
CA GLU A 182 -20.53 25.16 -16.10
C GLU A 182 -20.49 26.25 -17.16
N LEU A 183 -19.44 27.06 -17.16
CA LEU A 183 -19.26 28.14 -18.14
C LEU A 183 -18.08 27.80 -19.05
N TYR A 184 -18.24 28.08 -20.34
CA TYR A 184 -17.24 27.84 -21.37
C TYR A 184 -16.96 29.13 -22.12
N SER A 185 -15.70 29.34 -22.51
CA SER A 185 -15.35 30.37 -23.50
C SER A 185 -16.02 30.05 -24.84
N GLY A 186 -16.24 31.06 -25.70
CA GLY A 186 -16.90 30.89 -27.00
C GLY A 186 -16.22 29.90 -27.95
N ASN A 187 -14.93 29.60 -27.75
CA ASN A 187 -14.20 28.56 -28.48
C ASN A 187 -14.17 27.19 -27.77
N HIS A 188 -14.88 27.05 -26.63
CA HIS A 188 -14.92 25.88 -25.75
C HIS A 188 -13.58 25.41 -25.17
N MET A 189 -12.51 26.22 -25.27
CA MET A 189 -11.17 25.85 -24.77
C MET A 189 -11.02 26.01 -23.26
N VAL A 190 -11.65 27.04 -22.69
CA VAL A 190 -11.58 27.33 -21.25
C VAL A 190 -12.91 26.97 -20.61
N LYS A 191 -12.87 26.18 -19.53
CA LYS A 191 -14.03 25.78 -18.75
C LYS A 191 -13.90 26.22 -17.29
N VAL A 192 -14.95 26.83 -16.76
CA VAL A 192 -15.13 27.07 -15.33
C VAL A 192 -16.28 26.20 -14.83
N ALA A 193 -15.93 25.13 -14.11
CA ALA A 193 -16.91 24.27 -13.45
C ALA A 193 -17.33 24.88 -12.11
N SER A 194 -18.57 25.37 -12.03
CA SER A 194 -19.16 25.98 -10.84
C SER A 194 -20.40 25.20 -10.37
N THR A 195 -20.36 23.88 -10.52
CA THR A 195 -21.38 22.97 -9.97
C THR A 195 -21.20 22.83 -8.46
N LEU A 196 -22.28 22.46 -7.76
CA LEU A 196 -22.23 22.28 -6.31
C LEU A 196 -21.25 21.18 -5.90
N GLU A 197 -21.18 20.10 -6.67
CA GLU A 197 -20.19 19.04 -6.49
C GLU A 197 -18.75 19.53 -6.62
N SER A 198 -18.41 20.22 -7.71
CA SER A 198 -17.03 20.69 -7.91
C SER A 198 -16.60 21.65 -6.80
N ARG A 199 -17.53 22.45 -6.28
CA ARG A 199 -17.26 23.33 -5.14
C ARG A 199 -17.10 22.57 -3.82
N LEU A 200 -17.94 21.57 -3.58
CA LEU A 200 -17.80 20.69 -2.41
C LEU A 200 -16.45 19.99 -2.43
N ASP A 201 -16.06 19.41 -3.57
CA ASP A 201 -14.80 18.69 -3.72
C ASP A 201 -13.60 19.61 -3.51
N LEU A 202 -13.61 20.80 -4.13
CA LEU A 202 -12.55 21.79 -3.94
C LEU A 202 -12.44 22.24 -2.48
N SER A 203 -13.57 22.51 -1.83
CA SER A 203 -13.59 22.92 -0.43
C SER A 203 -13.16 21.80 0.50
N ALA A 204 -13.60 20.56 0.24
CA ALA A 204 -13.22 19.37 1.00
C ALA A 204 -11.71 19.12 0.92
N GLN A 205 -11.10 19.24 -0.26
CA GLN A 205 -9.65 19.09 -0.42
C GLN A 205 -8.88 20.13 0.38
N GLN A 206 -9.29 21.40 0.32
CA GLN A 206 -8.64 22.48 1.07
C GLN A 206 -8.83 22.33 2.58
N LYS A 207 -10.01 21.83 3.01
CA LYS A 207 -10.39 21.66 4.41
C LYS A 207 -10.09 20.29 4.99
N MET A 208 -9.47 19.40 4.21
CA MET A 208 -9.17 18.05 4.64
C MET A 208 -8.31 17.98 5.91
N PRO A 209 -7.31 18.87 6.11
CA PRO A 209 -6.56 18.91 7.36
C PRO A 209 -7.45 19.19 8.58
N GLU A 210 -8.34 20.19 8.50
CA GLU A 210 -9.28 20.52 9.58
C GLU A 210 -10.33 19.43 9.78
N ILE A 211 -10.86 18.83 8.70
CA ILE A 211 -11.80 17.70 8.77
C ILE A 211 -11.15 16.52 9.51
N ARG A 212 -9.91 16.19 9.15
CA ARG A 212 -9.15 15.11 9.81
C ARG A 212 -8.98 15.40 11.31
N GLU A 213 -8.61 16.62 11.66
CA GLU A 213 -8.40 17.03 13.05
C GLU A 213 -9.71 17.01 13.86
N ALA A 214 -10.82 17.47 13.27
CA ALA A 214 -12.12 17.45 13.92
C ALA A 214 -12.67 16.03 14.13
N LEU A 215 -12.48 15.12 13.17
CA LEU A 215 -12.98 13.74 13.26
C LEU A 215 -12.10 12.82 14.11
N PHE A 216 -10.78 12.95 14.00
CA PHE A 216 -9.83 11.98 14.57
C PHE A 216 -8.89 12.58 15.61
N GLY A 217 -9.03 13.86 15.92
CA GLY A 217 -8.20 14.59 16.88
C GLY A 217 -6.90 15.14 16.29
N ALA A 218 -6.33 16.10 17.02
CA ALA A 218 -5.06 16.72 16.68
C ALA A 218 -3.89 15.73 16.81
N ASN A 219 -2.85 15.95 16.01
CA ASN A 219 -1.62 15.19 16.15
C ASN A 219 -0.80 15.71 17.34
N VAL A 220 -0.76 14.95 18.43
CA VAL A 220 0.02 15.27 19.64
C VAL A 220 1.51 15.53 19.40
N ASN A 221 2.07 14.99 18.30
CA ASN A 221 3.47 15.18 17.95
C ASN A 221 3.74 16.44 17.11
N ARG A 222 2.69 17.13 16.61
CA ARG A 222 2.85 18.38 15.84
C ARG A 222 3.05 19.54 16.80
N LYS A 223 4.26 20.13 16.81
CA LYS A 223 4.62 21.27 17.67
C LYS A 223 4.56 22.64 16.97
N PHE A 224 4.64 22.66 15.64
CA PHE A 224 4.72 23.89 14.85
C PHE A 224 3.69 23.89 13.71
N PHE A 225 3.14 25.07 13.41
CA PHE A 225 2.20 25.35 12.33
C PHE A 225 2.88 26.22 11.27
N SER A 226 3.96 25.71 10.69
CA SER A 226 4.56 26.28 9.47
C SER A 226 3.77 25.83 8.26
#